data_AF-A0A959TDG9-F1
#
_entry.id   AF-A0A959TDG9-F1
#
_cell.length_a   1.000
_cell.length_b   1.000
_cell.length_c   1.000
_cell.angle_alpha   90.00
_cell.angle_beta   90.00
_cell.angle_gamma   90.00
#
_symmetry.space_group_name_H-M   'P 1'
#
loop_
_entity.id
_entity.type
_entity.pdbx_description
1 polymer ?
#
loop_
_entity_poly.entity_id
_entity_poly.type
_entity_poly.pdbx_seq_one_letter_code
_entity_poly.pdbx_strand_id
1 'polypeptide(L)'
;MNKEHEVVYPGDTRHPEHEEYLRELGRATYWAARLAGVAFDLLRVFGRVRSAAMYDDPLGALEKKLQSLSVSRKDLPGLDEFLNELKLARGARNDLIHALPVQHGLHRRRAKDLHYVRNFFTIEDLASVAKEFSDVTRRGNRLLYHDGGAAIRSWYVDGEE
;
A
#
# COMPACT_ATOMS: atom_id res chain seq x y z
N MET A 1 -23.58 32.78 15.54
CA MET A 1 -22.82 33.10 14.31
C MET A 1 -22.15 31.83 13.83
N ASN A 2 -22.66 31.20 12.77
CA ASN A 2 -21.85 30.21 12.05
C ASN A 2 -20.75 31.02 11.35
N LYS A 3 -19.52 30.93 11.85
CA LYS A 3 -18.37 31.39 11.06
C LYS A 3 -18.39 30.57 9.78
N GLU A 4 -18.48 31.23 8.63
CA GLU A 4 -18.36 30.54 7.37
C GLU A 4 -17.04 29.77 7.34
N HIS A 5 -17.11 28.51 6.90
CA HIS A 5 -15.95 27.68 6.80
C HIS A 5 -15.02 28.20 5.70
N GLU A 6 -13.82 28.65 6.08
CA GLU A 6 -12.75 29.04 5.18
C GLU A 6 -12.24 27.86 4.35
N VAL A 7 -12.33 27.99 3.02
CA VAL A 7 -11.86 26.98 2.05
C VAL A 7 -10.34 27.11 1.90
N VAL A 8 -9.58 26.41 2.74
CA VAL A 8 -8.10 26.51 2.78
C VAL A 8 -7.38 25.42 1.98
N TYR A 9 -7.96 24.20 1.91
CA TYR A 9 -7.25 23.03 1.39
C TYR A 9 -8.01 22.34 0.25
N PRO A 10 -7.29 21.77 -0.75
CA PRO A 10 -7.88 21.02 -1.85
C PRO A 10 -8.81 19.85 -1.45
N GLY A 11 -8.63 19.28 -0.25
CA GLY A 11 -9.55 18.26 0.23
C GLY A 11 -10.97 18.76 0.57
N ASP A 12 -11.20 20.07 0.69
CA ASP A 12 -12.57 20.63 0.74
C ASP A 12 -13.22 20.57 -0.65
N THR A 13 -14.43 20.01 -0.72
CA THR A 13 -15.26 19.90 -1.93
C THR A 13 -15.51 21.21 -2.68
N ARG A 14 -15.36 22.36 -2.01
CA ARG A 14 -15.56 23.70 -2.57
C ARG A 14 -14.26 24.33 -3.08
N HIS A 15 -13.11 23.69 -2.84
CA HIS A 15 -11.82 24.19 -3.29
C HIS A 15 -11.69 24.06 -4.82
N PRO A 16 -11.14 25.08 -5.53
CA PRO A 16 -11.00 25.02 -6.99
C PRO A 16 -10.17 23.84 -7.49
N GLU A 17 -9.25 23.33 -6.66
CA GLU A 17 -8.39 22.18 -6.98
C GLU A 17 -8.93 20.84 -6.45
N HIS A 18 -10.18 20.77 -5.98
CA HIS A 18 -10.73 19.55 -5.39
C HIS A 18 -10.73 18.36 -6.35
N GLU A 19 -10.98 18.59 -7.64
CA GLU A 19 -10.92 17.52 -8.64
C GLU A 19 -9.53 16.91 -8.76
N GLU A 20 -8.47 17.72 -8.70
CA GLU A 20 -7.10 17.24 -8.77
C GLU A 20 -6.72 16.49 -7.49
N TYR A 21 -7.19 16.98 -6.33
CA TYR A 21 -7.10 16.24 -5.07
C TYR A 21 -7.73 14.85 -5.17
N LEU A 22 -8.94 14.72 -5.74
CA LEU A 22 -9.61 13.43 -5.92
C LEU A 22 -8.85 12.50 -6.88
N ARG A 23 -8.26 13.04 -7.96
CA ARG A 23 -7.41 12.26 -8.86
C ARG A 23 -6.19 11.69 -8.14
N GLU A 24 -5.53 12.51 -7.33
CA GLU A 24 -4.35 12.05 -6.60
C GLU A 24 -4.71 11.08 -5.46
N LEU A 25 -5.88 11.26 -4.83
CA LEU A 25 -6.41 10.29 -3.87
C LEU A 25 -6.70 8.93 -4.55
N GLY A 26 -7.26 8.97 -5.76
CA GLY A 26 -7.43 7.79 -6.60
C GLY A 26 -6.10 7.11 -6.93
N ARG A 27 -5.08 7.88 -7.31
CA ARG A 27 -3.71 7.38 -7.57
C ARG A 27 -3.10 6.73 -6.33
N ALA A 28 -3.18 7.37 -5.18
CA ALA A 28 -2.69 6.84 -3.91
C ALA A 28 -3.40 5.53 -3.54
N THR A 29 -4.72 5.48 -3.69
CA THR A 29 -5.53 4.28 -3.41
C THR A 29 -5.21 3.13 -4.36
N TYR A 30 -5.01 3.42 -5.65
CA TYR A 30 -4.58 2.44 -6.63
C TYR A 30 -3.23 1.81 -6.26
N TRP A 31 -2.23 2.61 -5.93
CA TRP A 31 -0.93 2.08 -5.51
C TRP A 31 -0.99 1.34 -4.16
N ALA A 32 -1.82 1.79 -3.22
CA ALA A 32 -2.07 1.09 -1.97
C ALA A 32 -2.68 -0.32 -2.18
N ALA A 33 -3.53 -0.48 -3.19
CA ALA A 33 -4.05 -1.80 -3.58
C ALA A 33 -2.97 -2.65 -4.24
N ARG A 34 -2.17 -2.07 -5.15
CA ARG A 34 -1.06 -2.79 -5.80
C ARG A 34 0.02 -3.26 -4.83
N LEU A 35 0.27 -2.51 -3.75
CA LEU A 35 1.18 -2.92 -2.69
C LEU A 35 0.75 -4.24 -2.03
N ALA A 36 -0.56 -4.44 -1.83
CA ALA A 36 -1.09 -5.71 -1.34
C ALA A 36 -0.99 -6.81 -2.40
N GLY A 37 -1.29 -6.48 -3.66
CA GLY A 37 -1.16 -7.41 -4.79
C GLY A 37 0.26 -7.96 -4.93
N VAL A 38 1.29 -7.11 -4.85
CA VAL A 38 2.67 -7.60 -4.99
C VAL A 38 3.09 -8.50 -3.83
N ALA A 39 2.65 -8.21 -2.60
CA ALA A 39 2.89 -9.08 -1.45
C ALA A 39 2.22 -10.45 -1.63
N PHE A 40 0.99 -10.46 -2.13
CA PHE A 40 0.23 -11.66 -2.48
C PHE A 40 0.95 -12.48 -3.57
N ASP A 41 1.50 -11.82 -4.60
CA ASP A 41 2.17 -12.46 -5.73
C ASP A 41 3.47 -13.12 -5.33
N LEU A 42 4.27 -12.45 -4.50
CA LEU A 42 5.49 -13.03 -3.96
C LEU A 42 5.19 -14.32 -3.17
N LEU A 43 4.11 -14.33 -2.37
CA LEU A 43 3.69 -15.51 -1.61
C LEU A 43 3.19 -16.64 -2.51
N ARG A 44 2.40 -16.33 -3.54
CA ARG A 44 1.89 -17.37 -4.45
C ARG A 44 3.03 -18.00 -5.26
N VAL A 45 3.93 -17.17 -5.80
CA VAL A 45 4.96 -17.61 -6.74
C VAL A 45 6.10 -18.30 -6.00
N PHE A 46 6.64 -17.66 -4.97
CA PHE A 46 7.81 -18.18 -4.28
C PHE A 46 7.48 -19.00 -3.04
N GLY A 47 6.36 -18.69 -2.38
CA GLY A 47 5.88 -19.45 -1.22
C GLY A 47 4.95 -20.60 -1.56
N ARG A 48 4.52 -20.74 -2.84
CA ARG A 48 3.53 -21.72 -3.29
C ARG A 48 2.24 -21.70 -2.45
N VAL A 49 1.90 -20.54 -1.91
CA VAL A 49 0.69 -20.37 -1.08
C VAL A 49 -0.52 -20.25 -2.00
N ARG A 50 -1.55 -21.07 -1.77
CA ARG A 50 -2.78 -21.02 -2.56
C ARG A 50 -3.49 -19.69 -2.36
N SER A 51 -4.05 -19.14 -3.43
CA SER A 51 -4.77 -17.86 -3.40
C SER A 51 -5.94 -17.87 -2.40
N ALA A 52 -6.67 -18.98 -2.32
CA ALA A 52 -7.78 -19.15 -1.36
C ALA A 52 -7.35 -19.02 0.11
N ALA A 53 -6.08 -19.29 0.43
CA ALA A 53 -5.55 -19.18 1.79
C ALA A 53 -5.08 -17.76 2.16
N MET A 54 -5.22 -16.80 1.23
CA MET A 54 -4.75 -15.42 1.37
C MET A 54 -5.80 -14.38 0.94
N TYR A 55 -6.94 -14.80 0.39
CA TYR A 55 -7.91 -13.89 -0.22
C TYR A 55 -8.44 -12.85 0.77
N ASP A 56 -8.70 -13.27 2.01
CA ASP A 56 -9.19 -12.40 3.08
C ASP A 56 -8.05 -11.83 3.95
N ASP A 57 -6.80 -12.08 3.58
CA ASP A 57 -5.68 -11.64 4.41
C ASP A 57 -5.46 -10.12 4.27
N PRO A 58 -5.47 -9.37 5.38
CA PRO A 58 -5.02 -7.98 5.36
C PRO A 58 -3.50 -7.93 5.05
N LEU A 59 -3.03 -6.78 4.56
CA LEU A 59 -1.61 -6.61 4.23
C LEU A 59 -0.65 -6.98 5.38
N GLY A 60 -1.06 -6.76 6.63
CA GLY A 60 -0.26 -7.15 7.79
C GLY A 60 -0.14 -8.67 7.98
N ALA A 61 -1.12 -9.47 7.54
CA ALA A 61 -1.04 -10.93 7.53
C ALA A 61 -0.15 -11.41 6.37
N LEU A 62 -0.28 -10.81 5.19
CA LEU A 62 0.61 -11.08 4.05
C LEU A 62 2.09 -10.77 4.40
N GLU A 63 2.35 -9.64 5.06
CA GLU A 63 3.69 -9.27 5.57
C GLU A 63 4.26 -10.37 6.50
N LYS A 64 3.46 -10.89 7.44
CA LYS A 64 3.90 -11.97 8.33
C LYS A 64 4.24 -13.25 7.57
N LYS A 65 3.43 -13.63 6.58
CA LYS A 65 3.73 -14.79 5.74
C LYS A 65 5.01 -14.57 4.92
N LEU A 66 5.24 -13.36 4.41
CA LEU A 66 6.46 -13.03 3.67
C LEU A 66 7.70 -13.07 4.59
N GLN A 67 7.55 -12.68 5.86
CA GLN A 67 8.61 -12.83 6.85
C GLN A 67 8.97 -14.30 7.07
N SER A 68 7.98 -15.20 7.13
CA SER A 68 8.24 -16.64 7.18
C SER A 68 8.91 -17.14 5.90
N LEU A 69 8.49 -16.62 4.74
CA LEU A 69 9.11 -16.94 3.45
C LEU A 69 10.60 -16.55 3.43
N SER A 70 10.96 -15.36 3.91
CA SER A 70 12.36 -14.87 3.88
C SER A 70 13.32 -15.74 4.71
N VAL A 71 12.82 -16.37 5.77
CA VAL A 71 13.59 -17.36 6.55
C VAL A 71 13.90 -18.62 5.72
N SER A 72 12.94 -19.07 4.90
CA SER A 72 13.04 -20.31 4.11
C SER A 72 13.69 -20.12 2.73
N ARG A 73 13.60 -18.93 2.14
CA ARG A 73 14.04 -18.61 0.76
C ARG A 73 15.18 -17.60 0.78
N LYS A 74 16.36 -18.07 1.21
CA LYS A 74 17.60 -17.26 1.20
C LYS A 74 18.12 -16.96 -0.21
N ASP A 75 17.55 -17.62 -1.21
CA ASP A 75 17.83 -17.46 -2.64
C ASP A 75 17.09 -16.28 -3.29
N LEU A 76 16.24 -15.55 -2.55
CA LEU A 76 15.52 -14.38 -3.04
C LEU A 76 16.25 -13.08 -2.64
N PRO A 77 17.16 -12.55 -3.48
CA PRO A 77 17.96 -11.39 -3.13
C PRO A 77 17.06 -10.15 -2.95
N GLY A 78 17.18 -9.47 -1.81
CA GLY A 78 16.45 -8.22 -1.52
C GLY A 78 15.06 -8.39 -0.91
N LEU A 79 14.64 -9.60 -0.55
CA LEU A 79 13.34 -9.83 0.12
C LEU A 79 13.28 -9.15 1.50
N ASP A 80 14.35 -9.21 2.30
CA ASP A 80 14.38 -8.56 3.62
C ASP A 80 14.34 -7.02 3.52
N GLU A 81 15.01 -6.43 2.53
CA GLU A 81 14.91 -4.99 2.25
C GLU A 81 13.49 -4.60 1.86
N PHE A 82 12.86 -5.36 0.96
CA PHE A 82 11.47 -5.15 0.59
C PHE A 82 10.53 -5.27 1.78
N LEU A 83 10.73 -6.24 2.67
CA LEU A 83 9.92 -6.40 3.89
C LEU A 83 9.99 -5.18 4.81
N ASN A 84 11.19 -4.61 4.99
CA ASN A 84 11.37 -3.41 5.79
C ASN A 84 10.61 -2.21 5.18
N GLU A 85 10.70 -2.03 3.86
CA GLU A 85 9.97 -0.97 3.16
C GLU A 85 8.45 -1.20 3.16
N LEU A 86 8.01 -2.45 2.96
CA LEU A 86 6.61 -2.84 3.02
C LEU A 86 5.98 -2.52 4.38
N LYS A 87 6.72 -2.74 5.46
CA LYS A 87 6.25 -2.45 6.83
C LYS A 87 5.97 -0.95 7.02
N LEU A 88 6.84 -0.08 6.50
CA LEU A 88 6.65 1.37 6.55
C LEU A 88 5.47 1.80 5.68
N ALA A 89 5.45 1.35 4.42
CA ALA A 89 4.39 1.64 3.47
C ALA A 89 3.01 1.12 3.93
N ARG A 90 2.95 -0.02 4.63
CA ARG A 90 1.72 -0.50 5.26
C ARG A 90 1.22 0.47 6.33
N GLY A 91 2.11 1.08 7.10
CA GLY A 91 1.77 2.13 8.05
C GLY A 91 1.04 3.27 7.36
N ALA A 92 1.64 3.82 6.30
CA ALA A 92 1.05 4.89 5.50
C ALA A 92 -0.26 4.48 4.80
N ARG A 93 -0.34 3.26 4.25
CA ARG A 93 -1.56 2.69 3.68
C ARG A 93 -2.69 2.64 4.70
N ASN A 94 -2.39 2.14 5.90
CA ASN A 94 -3.38 2.05 6.97
C ASN A 94 -3.83 3.43 7.45
N ASP A 95 -2.95 4.43 7.44
CA ASP A 95 -3.35 5.79 7.76
C ASP A 95 -4.31 6.35 6.72
N LEU A 96 -4.04 6.12 5.42
CA LEU A 96 -4.90 6.58 4.32
C LEU A 96 -6.27 5.89 4.31
N ILE A 97 -6.31 4.55 4.38
CA ILE A 97 -7.56 3.77 4.25
C ILE A 97 -8.46 3.92 5.49
N HIS A 98 -7.89 4.16 6.67
CA HIS A 98 -8.64 4.39 7.89
C HIS A 98 -8.73 5.86 8.29
N ALA A 99 -8.43 6.77 7.38
CA ALA A 99 -8.65 8.19 7.61
C ALA A 99 -10.15 8.49 7.63
N LEU A 100 -10.55 9.40 8.52
CA LEU A 100 -11.90 9.90 8.60
C LEU A 100 -12.07 11.04 7.60
N PRO A 101 -13.16 11.05 6.81
CA PRO A 101 -13.49 12.20 6.00
C PRO A 101 -13.88 13.36 6.94
N VAL A 102 -13.28 14.51 6.71
CA VAL A 102 -13.55 15.78 7.37
C VAL A 102 -13.70 16.87 6.31
N GLN A 103 -14.07 18.06 6.74
CA GLN A 103 -14.37 19.16 5.82
C GLN A 103 -13.21 19.54 4.89
N HIS A 104 -11.97 19.37 5.36
CA HIS A 104 -10.75 19.68 4.62
C HIS A 104 -10.14 18.51 3.84
N GLY A 105 -10.76 17.34 3.82
CA GLY A 105 -10.22 16.12 3.21
C GLY A 105 -10.18 14.96 4.18
N LEU A 106 -9.05 14.25 4.28
CA LEU A 106 -8.92 13.06 5.12
C LEU A 106 -8.04 13.30 6.34
N HIS A 107 -8.51 12.85 7.51
CA HIS A 107 -7.82 13.01 8.79
C HIS A 107 -7.64 11.69 9.52
N ARG A 108 -6.42 11.39 9.96
CA ARG A 108 -6.09 10.19 10.71
C ARG A 108 -5.54 10.53 12.09
N ARG A 109 -6.10 9.88 13.11
CA ARG A 109 -5.53 9.76 14.47
C ARG A 109 -5.42 8.29 14.85
N ARG A 110 -4.51 7.99 15.77
CA ARG A 110 -4.32 6.62 16.30
C ARG A 110 -4.78 6.60 17.75
N ALA A 111 -5.69 5.69 18.10
CA ALA A 111 -6.17 5.56 19.48
C ALA A 111 -5.04 5.24 20.49
N LYS A 112 -4.01 4.53 20.03
CA LYS A 112 -2.83 4.17 20.82
C LYS A 112 -1.78 5.28 20.96
N ASP A 113 -1.92 6.37 20.21
CA ASP A 113 -1.00 7.51 20.22
C ASP A 113 -1.78 8.78 19.90
N LEU A 114 -2.20 9.49 20.95
CA LEU A 114 -3.04 10.68 20.85
C LEU A 114 -2.33 11.88 20.22
N HIS A 115 -1.00 11.87 20.16
CA HIS A 115 -0.20 12.91 19.52
C HIS A 115 0.03 12.64 18.03
N TYR A 116 -0.20 11.39 17.58
CA TYR A 116 -0.11 11.04 16.18
C TYR A 116 -1.29 11.61 15.38
N VAL A 117 -0.99 12.56 14.51
CA VAL A 117 -1.92 13.12 13.54
C VAL A 117 -1.31 13.02 12.15
N ARG A 118 -2.11 12.54 11.19
CA ARG A 118 -1.77 12.60 9.78
C ARG A 118 -2.95 13.17 9.00
N ASN A 119 -2.69 14.20 8.21
CA ASN A 119 -3.66 14.81 7.32
C ASN A 119 -3.32 14.41 5.88
N PHE A 120 -4.36 14.28 5.07
CA PHE A 120 -4.23 14.24 3.62
C PHE A 120 -5.15 15.33 3.09
N PHE A 121 -4.78 16.58 3.33
CA PHE A 121 -5.59 17.75 2.96
C PHE A 121 -5.13 18.35 1.64
N THR A 122 -3.86 18.14 1.29
CA THR A 122 -3.26 18.68 0.06
C THR A 122 -2.99 17.60 -0.98
N ILE A 123 -2.75 18.04 -2.21
CA ILE A 123 -2.33 17.15 -3.31
C ILE A 123 -0.94 16.58 -3.00
N GLU A 124 -0.05 17.36 -2.40
CA GLU A 124 1.32 16.94 -2.06
C GLU A 124 1.34 15.82 -1.02
N ASP A 125 0.45 15.88 -0.01
CA ASP A 125 0.31 14.82 0.99
C ASP A 125 -0.02 13.48 0.31
N LEU A 126 -0.96 13.50 -0.64
CA LEU A 126 -1.40 12.34 -1.39
C LEU A 126 -0.34 11.86 -2.38
N ALA A 127 0.31 12.77 -3.09
CA ALA A 127 1.38 12.47 -4.04
C ALA A 127 2.58 11.81 -3.34
N SER A 128 2.90 12.26 -2.12
CA SER A 128 3.97 11.68 -1.31
C SER A 128 3.69 10.21 -0.98
N VAL A 129 2.47 9.88 -0.50
CA VAL A 129 2.11 8.49 -0.21
C VAL A 129 1.93 7.65 -1.47
N ALA A 130 1.39 8.22 -2.55
CA ALA A 130 1.30 7.52 -3.82
C ALA A 130 2.69 7.13 -4.34
N LYS A 131 3.67 8.04 -4.22
CA LYS A 131 5.05 7.77 -4.59
C LYS A 131 5.67 6.70 -3.69
N GLU A 132 5.48 6.77 -2.38
CA GLU A 132 5.94 5.76 -1.43
C GLU A 132 5.42 4.36 -1.83
N PHE A 133 4.11 4.22 -2.02
CA PHE A 133 3.50 2.95 -2.41
C PHE A 133 3.97 2.46 -3.78
N SER A 134 4.08 3.37 -4.75
CA SER A 134 4.58 3.06 -6.09
C SER A 134 6.01 2.52 -6.06
N ASP A 135 6.90 3.13 -5.28
CA ASP A 135 8.30 2.74 -5.23
C ASP A 135 8.48 1.37 -4.57
N VAL A 136 7.78 1.11 -3.47
CA VAL A 136 7.78 -0.21 -2.82
C VAL A 136 7.16 -1.27 -3.73
N THR A 137 6.06 -0.96 -4.42
CA THR A 137 5.46 -1.86 -5.41
C THR A 137 6.43 -2.19 -6.54
N ARG A 138 7.16 -1.21 -7.05
CA ARG A 138 8.18 -1.43 -8.09
C ARG A 138 9.30 -2.35 -7.61
N ARG A 139 9.73 -2.24 -6.36
CA ARG A 139 10.70 -3.17 -5.76
C ARG A 139 10.16 -4.59 -5.65
N GLY A 140 8.94 -4.74 -5.15
CA GLY A 140 8.28 -6.05 -5.10
C GLY A 140 8.18 -6.69 -6.49
N ASN A 141 7.85 -5.90 -7.51
CA ASN A 141 7.85 -6.40 -8.90
C ASN A 141 9.25 -6.81 -9.36
N ARG A 142 10.30 -6.04 -9.05
CA ARG A 142 11.67 -6.45 -9.39
C ARG A 142 12.05 -7.78 -8.74
N LEU A 143 11.63 -8.03 -7.49
CA LEU A 143 11.79 -9.33 -6.83
C LEU A 143 11.04 -10.45 -7.57
N LEU A 144 9.79 -10.18 -7.96
CA LEU A 144 8.96 -11.14 -8.68
C LEU A 144 9.59 -11.59 -10.01
N TYR A 145 10.33 -10.69 -10.67
CA TYR A 145 10.98 -10.94 -11.95
C TYR A 145 12.51 -11.05 -11.86
N HIS A 146 13.08 -11.28 -10.67
CA HIS A 146 14.53 -11.29 -10.48
C HIS A 146 15.25 -12.36 -11.33
N ASP A 147 14.54 -13.44 -11.67
CA ASP A 147 15.01 -14.57 -12.48
C ASP A 147 14.54 -14.50 -13.96
N GLY A 148 14.16 -13.31 -14.44
CA GLY A 148 13.56 -13.14 -15.77
C GLY A 148 12.16 -13.76 -15.89
N GLY A 149 11.46 -13.96 -14.76
CA GLY A 149 10.11 -14.49 -14.69
C GLY A 149 10.03 -16.02 -14.79
N ALA A 150 11.13 -16.73 -14.54
CA ALA A 150 11.16 -18.20 -14.59
C ALA A 150 10.25 -18.81 -13.52
N ALA A 151 10.30 -18.31 -12.29
CA ALA A 151 9.43 -18.74 -11.19
C ALA A 151 7.95 -18.49 -11.48
N ILE A 152 7.62 -17.35 -12.11
CA ILE A 152 6.24 -17.06 -12.51
C ILE A 152 5.75 -18.08 -13.54
N ARG A 153 6.56 -18.36 -14.58
CA ARG A 153 6.22 -19.35 -15.60
C ARG A 153 6.05 -20.74 -15.00
N SER A 154 6.95 -21.15 -14.11
CA SER A 154 6.83 -22.41 -13.37
C SER A 154 5.53 -22.46 -12.55
N TRP A 155 5.20 -21.37 -11.84
CA TRP A 155 3.96 -21.29 -11.06
C TRP A 155 2.70 -21.42 -11.91
N TYR A 156 2.68 -20.88 -13.14
CA TYR A 156 1.55 -21.06 -14.05
C TYR A 156 1.38 -22.52 -14.49
N VAL A 157 2.47 -23.22 -14.76
CA VAL A 157 2.44 -24.63 -15.18
C VAL A 157 2.06 -25.54 -14.00
N ASP A 158 2.63 -25.29 -12.82
CA ASP A 158 2.34 -26.03 -11.58
C ASP A 158 0.89 -25.82 -11.08
N GLY A 159 0.20 -24.77 -11.54
CA GLY A 159 -1.17 -24.44 -11.14
C GLY A 159 -2.27 -25.11 -11.98
N GLU A 160 -1.91 -25.87 -13.01
CA GLU A 160 -2.82 -26.66 -13.85
C GLU A 160 -2.91 -28.15 -13.44
N GLU A 161 -2.20 -28.55 -12.37
CA GLU A 161 -2.33 -29.87 -11.71
C GLU A 161 -3.10 -29.79 -10.38
#